data_AF-A0A7C6YLE5-F1
#
_entry.id   AF-A0A7C6YLE5-F1
#
_cell.length_a   1.000
_cell.length_b   1.000
_cell.length_c   1.000
_cell.angle_alpha   90.00
_cell.angle_beta   90.00
_cell.angle_gamma   90.00
#
_symmetry.space_group_name_H-M   'P 1'
#
loop_
_entity.id
_entity.type
_entity.pdbx_description
1 polymer ?
#
loop_
_entity_poly.entity_id
_entity_poly.type
_entity_poly.pdbx_seq_one_letter_code
_entity_poly.pdbx_strand_id
1 'polypeptide(L)' 'MAAIRVLVVDDSAFMRKFISDIINNEHDMKVVGSARNGQIALDKIRELNP' A
#
# COMPACT_ATOMS: atom_id res chain seq x y z
N MET A 1 8.98 -14.11 -11.45
CA MET A 1 9.30 -13.59 -10.10
C MET A 1 7.99 -13.19 -9.42
N ALA A 2 7.86 -13.30 -8.10
CA ALA A 2 6.65 -12.86 -7.40
C ALA A 2 6.66 -11.32 -7.30
N ALA A 3 5.51 -10.68 -7.51
CA ALA A 3 5.39 -9.23 -7.42
C ALA A 3 5.65 -8.73 -5.98
N ILE A 4 6.38 -7.63 -5.85
CA ILE A 4 6.60 -6.90 -4.59
C ILE A 4 5.26 -6.40 -4.09
N ARG A 5 4.94 -6.69 -2.83
CA ARG A 5 3.67 -6.31 -2.22
C ARG A 5 3.89 -5.01 -1.47
N VAL A 6 2.97 -4.07 -1.61
CA VAL A 6 3.16 -2.71 -1.09
C VAL A 6 1.95 -2.29 -0.25
N LEU A 7 2.22 -1.70 0.91
CA LEU A 7 1.24 -1.06 1.77
C LEU A 7 1.51 0.46 1.78
N VAL A 8 0.57 1.25 1.30
CA VAL A 8 0.72 2.72 1.23
C VAL A 8 0.20 3.37 2.51
N VAL A 9 1.01 4.19 3.18
CA VAL A 9 0.65 4.87 4.43
C VAL A 9 0.78 6.38 4.25
N ASP A 10 -0.34 7.10 4.33
CA ASP A 10 -0.41 8.56 4.16
C ASP A 10 -1.73 9.08 4.76
N ASP A 11 -1.77 10.30 5.29
CA ASP A 11 -2.97 10.88 5.93
C ASP A 11 -4.02 11.36 4.90
N SER A 12 -3.59 11.75 3.70
CA SER A 12 -4.45 12.17 2.60
C SER A 12 -5.02 10.98 1.81
N ALA A 13 -6.35 10.90 1.73
CA ALA A 13 -7.02 9.88 0.92
C ALA A 13 -6.70 10.00 -0.58
N PHE A 14 -6.52 11.23 -1.07
CA PHE A 14 -6.12 11.48 -2.45
C PHE A 14 -4.72 10.94 -2.72
N MET A 15 -3.76 11.22 -1.84
CA MET A 15 -2.38 10.75 -2.02
C MET A 15 -2.29 9.23 -1.97
N ARG A 16 -3.01 8.57 -1.05
CA ARG A 16 -3.07 7.10 -1.03
C ARG A 16 -3.56 6.52 -2.35
N LYS A 17 -4.60 7.12 -2.94
CA LYS A 17 -5.15 6.70 -4.25
C LYS A 17 -4.13 6.93 -5.36
N PHE A 18 -3.58 8.14 -5.46
CA PHE A 18 -2.61 8.52 -6.48
C PHE A 18 -1.34 7.65 -6.46
N ILE A 19 -0.73 7.47 -5.28
CA ILE A 19 0.46 6.63 -5.11
C ILE A 19 0.15 5.17 -5.41
N SER A 20 -1.03 4.67 -5.00
CA SER A 20 -1.42 3.29 -5.31
C SER A 20 -1.61 3.05 -6.80
N ASP A 21 -2.20 4.01 -7.51
CA ASP A 21 -2.38 3.92 -8.96
C ASP A 21 -1.01 3.93 -9.68
N ILE A 22 -0.04 4.74 -9.22
CA ILE A 22 1.35 4.70 -9.75
C ILE A 22 1.98 3.32 -9.53
N ILE A 23 1.98 2.81 -8.29
CA ILE A 23 2.61 1.53 -7.96
C ILE A 23 1.98 0.36 -8.73
N ASN A 24 0.65 0.37 -8.89
CA ASN A 24 -0.04 -0.71 -9.60
C ASN A 24 0.19 -0.69 -11.13
N ASN A 25 0.79 0.36 -11.69
CA ASN A 25 1.22 0.37 -13.09
C ASN A 25 2.59 -0.31 -13.29
N GLU A 26 3.34 -0.56 -12.21
CA GLU A 26 4.65 -1.21 -12.29
C GLU A 26 4.49 -2.73 -12.43
N HIS A 27 5.27 -3.33 -13.33
CA HIS A 27 5.06 -4.73 -13.74
C HIS A 27 5.42 -5.75 -12.65
N ASP A 28 6.22 -5.35 -11.67
CA ASP A 28 6.76 -6.18 -10.59
C ASP A 28 6.23 -5.76 -9.21
N MET A 29 5.24 -4.86 -9.13
CA MET A 29 4.69 -4.39 -7.85
C MET A 29 3.16 -4.47 -7.79
N LYS A 30 2.63 -4.55 -6.58
CA LYS A 30 1.19 -4.52 -6.33
C LYS A 30 0.87 -3.95 -4.97
N VAL A 31 -0.04 -2.98 -4.94
CA VAL A 31 -0.59 -2.48 -3.67
C VAL A 31 -1.56 -3.51 -3.10
N VAL A 32 -1.27 -3.98 -1.89
CA VAL A 32 -2.11 -4.95 -1.16
C VAL A 32 -2.99 -4.28 -0.10
N GLY A 33 -2.73 -3.00 0.21
CA GLY A 33 -3.56 -2.23 1.11
C GLY A 33 -3.10 -0.78 1.21
N SER A 34 -3.88 0.03 1.93
CA SER A 34 -3.48 1.37 2.32
C SER A 34 -3.95 1.70 3.74
N ALA A 35 -3.26 2.60 4.43
CA ALA A 35 -3.57 3.02 5.79
C ALA A 35 -3.51 4.54 5.93
N ARG A 36 -4.47 5.11 6.67
CA ARG A 36 -4.54 6.57 6.91
C ARG A 36 -3.61 7.10 8.00
N ASN A 37 -2.95 6.20 8.74
CA ASN A 37 -2.03 6.52 9.83
C ASN A 37 -1.23 5.27 10.23
N GLY A 38 -0.24 5.47 11.11
CA GLY A 38 0.64 4.41 11.59
C GLY A 38 -0.08 3.30 12.38
N GLN A 39 -1.09 3.63 13.19
CA GLN A 39 -1.81 2.62 13.97
C GLN A 39 -2.52 1.60 13.06
N ILE A 40 -3.26 2.08 12.06
CA ILE A 40 -3.92 1.21 11.07
C ILE A 40 -2.89 0.48 10.21
N ALA A 41 -1.74 1.11 9.92
CA ALA A 41 -0.67 0.48 9.17
C ALA A 41 -0.10 -0.74 9.91
N LEU A 42 0.14 -0.64 11.22
CA LEU A 42 0.65 -1.76 12.03
C LEU A 42 -0.29 -2.96 12.01
N ASP A 43 -1.61 -2.72 12.07
CA ASP A 43 -2.60 -3.80 11.99
C ASP A 43 -2.60 -4.44 10.60
N LYS A 44 -2.55 -3.61 9.55
CA LYS A 44 -2.47 -4.07 8.16
C LYS A 44 -1.17 -4.78 7.81
N ILE A 45 -0.05 -4.45 8.43
CA ILE A 45 1.22 -5.17 8.23
C ILE A 45 1.05 -6.62 8.70
N ARG A 46 0.41 -6.85 9.84
CA ARG A 46 0.17 -8.20 10.36
C ARG A 46 -0.81 -9.00 9.51
N GLU A 47 -1.87 -8.36 9.02
CA GLU A 47 -2.90 -8.98 8.18
C GLU A 47 -2.39 -9.30 6.77
N LEU A 48 -1.70 -8.33 6.16
CA LEU A 48 -1.35 -8.39 4.76
C LEU A 48 0.05 -8.95 4.54
N ASN A 49 0.97 -8.90 5.51
CA ASN A 49 2.39 -9.25 5.30
C ASN A 49 2.98 -8.60 4.01
N PRO A 50 2.77 -7.28 3.83
CA PRO A 50 3.20 -6.57 2.62
C PRO A 50 4.72 -6.63 2.47
#